data_AF-A0A1Y2MAD3-F1
#
_entry.id   AF-A0A1Y2MAD3-F1
#
_cell.length_a   1.000
_cell.length_b   1.000
_cell.length_c   1.000
_cell.angle_alpha   90.00
_cell.angle_beta   90.00
_cell.angle_gamma   90.00
#
_symmetry.space_group_name_H-M   'P 1'
#
loop_
_entity.id
_entity.type
_entity.pdbx_description
1 polymer ?
#
loop_
_entity_poly.entity_id
_entity_poly.type
_entity_poly.pdbx_seq_one_letter_code
_entity_poly.pdbx_strand_id
1 'polypeptide(L)'
;MKITSRTTALTGLAFFALVNASKGKSEVQACVHQANELSGKNYTVNWSAGQSTDACMKRRGKKASMLVTKPGITCVSLGDVEVNDDSWCYWQQSRWGMSYNVDGKSWSGSTDSRWFTGPVHTEIELRDSSAGTVVCGGPALCDAESKEWRNDGNDAIYIIFKPTQFGKEQMEL
;
A
#
# COMPACT_ATOMS: atom_id res chain seq x y z
N MET A 1 -18.62 59.60 -35.84
CA MET A 1 -19.33 58.65 -34.96
C MET A 1 -18.28 57.68 -34.40
N LYS A 2 -17.87 57.83 -33.14
CA LYS A 2 -16.84 57.00 -32.48
C LYS A 2 -17.54 55.92 -31.64
N ILE A 3 -17.23 54.65 -31.89
CA ILE A 3 -17.70 53.52 -31.09
C ILE A 3 -16.57 53.13 -30.14
N THR A 4 -16.78 53.33 -28.85
CA THR A 4 -15.85 52.98 -27.78
C THR A 4 -16.13 51.54 -27.34
N SER A 5 -15.18 50.62 -27.59
CA SER A 5 -15.25 49.25 -27.09
C SER A 5 -14.65 49.19 -25.68
N ARG A 6 -15.42 48.71 -24.69
CA ARG A 6 -14.94 48.44 -23.32
C ARG A 6 -14.59 46.97 -23.19
N THR A 7 -13.31 46.66 -23.02
CA THR A 7 -12.81 45.33 -22.69
C THR A 7 -12.70 45.21 -21.17
N THR A 8 -13.56 44.40 -20.56
CA THR A 8 -13.48 44.06 -19.14
C THR A 8 -12.62 42.79 -19.01
N ALA A 9 -11.41 42.93 -18.47
CA ALA A 9 -10.57 41.78 -18.12
C ALA A 9 -10.92 41.33 -16.69
N LEU A 10 -11.44 40.10 -16.54
CA LEU A 10 -11.57 39.43 -15.25
C LEU A 10 -10.26 38.69 -14.95
N THR A 11 -9.46 39.22 -14.04
CA THR A 11 -8.26 38.56 -13.52
C THR A 11 -8.66 37.64 -12.38
N GLY A 12 -8.85 36.35 -12.67
CA GLY A 12 -9.03 35.31 -11.65
C GLY A 12 -7.69 34.92 -11.04
N LEU A 13 -7.46 35.26 -9.77
CA LEU A 13 -6.35 34.74 -8.97
C LEU A 13 -6.65 33.28 -8.59
N ALA A 14 -5.99 32.34 -9.25
CA ALA A 14 -5.99 30.95 -8.83
C ALA A 14 -5.10 30.77 -7.58
N PHE A 15 -5.71 30.46 -6.44
CA PHE A 15 -5.01 29.99 -5.26
C PHE A 15 -4.52 28.56 -5.52
N PHE A 16 -3.24 28.41 -5.86
CA PHE A 16 -2.58 27.10 -5.79
C PHE A 16 -2.36 26.77 -4.32
N ALA A 17 -3.14 25.84 -3.77
CA ALA A 17 -2.84 25.25 -2.48
C ALA A 17 -1.50 24.51 -2.60
N LEU A 18 -0.48 25.00 -1.89
CA LEU A 18 0.79 24.30 -1.71
C LEU A 18 0.51 23.04 -0.89
N VAL A 19 0.32 21.91 -1.57
CA VAL A 19 0.27 20.60 -0.91
C VAL A 19 1.70 20.29 -0.47
N ASN A 20 1.97 20.44 0.82
CA ASN A 20 3.21 19.95 1.41
C ASN A 20 3.19 18.42 1.33
N ALA A 21 3.92 17.84 0.37
CA ALA A 21 4.16 16.42 0.32
C ALA A 21 4.96 16.00 1.57
N SER A 22 4.40 15.11 2.38
CA SER A 22 5.13 14.49 3.49
C SER A 22 6.01 13.37 2.95
N LYS A 23 7.32 13.46 3.18
CA LYS A 23 8.28 12.43 2.81
C LYS A 23 7.97 11.11 3.51
N GLY A 24 8.30 9.98 2.89
CA GLY A 24 8.13 8.67 3.52
C GLY A 24 6.67 8.24 3.72
N LYS A 25 5.71 8.98 3.12
CA LYS A 25 4.28 8.69 3.19
C LYS A 25 3.82 7.97 1.93
N SER A 26 2.98 6.96 2.10
CA SER A 26 2.24 6.30 1.01
C SER A 26 0.88 5.83 1.51
N GLU A 27 -0.13 5.82 0.63
CA GLU A 27 -1.36 5.07 0.87
C GLU A 27 -1.13 3.59 0.54
N VAL A 28 -1.34 2.70 1.50
CA VAL A 28 -1.09 1.28 1.31
C VAL A 28 -2.39 0.55 0.97
N GLN A 29 -2.37 -0.16 -0.15
CA GLN A 29 -3.41 -1.09 -0.58
C GLN A 29 -2.99 -2.51 -0.25
N ALA A 30 -3.77 -3.19 0.58
CA ALA A 30 -3.59 -4.60 0.87
C ALA A 30 -4.41 -5.44 -0.10
N CYS A 31 -3.75 -6.38 -0.77
CA CYS A 31 -4.36 -7.12 -1.86
C CYS A 31 -4.15 -8.62 -1.74
N VAL A 32 -5.11 -9.38 -2.25
CA VAL A 32 -5.00 -10.81 -2.49
C VAL A 32 -5.18 -11.07 -3.97
N HIS A 33 -4.27 -11.86 -4.54
CA HIS A 33 -4.42 -12.41 -5.88
C HIS A 33 -5.02 -13.82 -5.78
N GLN A 34 -6.28 -13.94 -6.23
CA GLN A 34 -6.99 -15.19 -6.39
C GLN A 34 -6.78 -15.71 -7.83
N ALA A 35 -5.86 -16.67 -8.00
CA ALA A 35 -5.52 -17.17 -9.35
C ALA A 35 -6.65 -18.02 -9.97
N ASN A 36 -7.29 -18.86 -9.15
CA ASN A 36 -8.28 -19.84 -9.61
C ASN A 36 -9.71 -19.38 -9.34
N GLU A 37 -10.66 -19.93 -10.08
CA GLU A 37 -12.09 -19.79 -9.79
C GLU A 37 -12.41 -20.15 -8.34
N LEU A 38 -13.28 -19.35 -7.73
CA LEU A 38 -13.82 -19.67 -6.42
C LEU A 38 -14.85 -20.78 -6.63
N SER A 39 -14.74 -21.91 -5.92
CA SER A 39 -15.71 -23.01 -5.95
C SER A 39 -17.06 -22.64 -5.32
N GLY A 40 -17.65 -21.50 -5.71
CA GLY A 40 -18.92 -20.97 -5.24
C GLY A 40 -18.88 -20.33 -3.84
N LYS A 41 -17.70 -20.19 -3.21
CA LYS A 41 -17.57 -19.64 -1.87
C LYS A 41 -16.67 -18.40 -1.87
N ASN A 42 -17.32 -17.24 -1.79
CA ASN A 42 -16.66 -15.98 -1.45
C ASN A 42 -16.01 -16.11 -0.07
N TYR A 43 -14.98 -15.33 0.19
CA TYR A 43 -14.35 -15.29 1.51
C TYR A 43 -13.96 -13.87 1.89
N THR A 44 -14.03 -13.59 3.20
CA THR A 44 -13.62 -12.32 3.76
C THR A 44 -12.18 -12.41 4.24
N VAL A 45 -11.36 -11.46 3.79
CA VAL A 45 -9.99 -11.27 4.26
C VAL A 45 -9.99 -10.13 5.25
N ASN A 46 -9.47 -10.38 6.46
CA ASN A 46 -9.34 -9.38 7.52
C ASN A 46 -7.86 -9.01 7.65
N TRP A 47 -7.57 -7.72 7.50
CA TRP A 47 -6.24 -7.16 7.50
C TRP A 47 -5.95 -6.43 8.80
N SER A 48 -4.72 -6.57 9.26
CA SER A 48 -4.13 -5.74 10.31
C SER A 48 -2.90 -5.03 9.77
N ALA A 49 -2.98 -3.71 9.78
CA ALA A 49 -1.87 -2.81 9.48
C ALA A 49 -1.11 -2.49 10.77
N GLY A 50 0.20 -2.59 10.72
CA GLY A 50 1.09 -2.41 11.85
C GLY A 50 1.21 -3.61 12.77
N GLN A 51 2.40 -3.78 13.35
CA GLN A 51 2.72 -4.84 14.31
C GLN A 51 3.44 -4.26 15.55
N SER A 52 3.63 -5.09 16.58
CA SER A 52 4.40 -4.69 17.78
C SER A 52 5.88 -4.47 17.50
N THR A 53 6.39 -5.00 16.40
CA THR A 53 7.77 -4.89 15.91
C THR A 53 8.02 -3.62 15.08
N ASP A 54 6.95 -2.91 14.71
CA ASP A 54 7.04 -1.64 13.99
C ASP A 54 7.96 -0.66 14.71
N ALA A 55 8.82 0.00 13.95
CA ALA A 55 9.78 0.96 14.46
C ALA A 55 9.82 2.16 13.53
N CYS A 56 9.92 3.36 14.11
CA CYS A 56 10.07 4.60 13.35
C CYS A 56 9.01 4.82 12.28
N MET A 57 7.76 4.55 12.66
CA MET A 57 6.57 4.83 11.86
C MET A 57 5.72 5.88 12.57
N LYS A 58 5.44 6.98 11.89
CA LYS A 58 4.54 8.05 12.33
C LYS A 58 3.07 7.67 12.11
N ARG A 59 2.79 6.98 10.99
CA ARG A 59 1.50 6.36 10.71
C ARG A 59 1.70 4.91 10.29
N ARG A 60 0.78 4.04 10.71
CA ARG A 60 0.88 2.59 10.52
C ARG A 60 -0.31 1.99 9.76
N GLY A 61 -1.14 2.84 9.16
CA GLY A 61 -2.40 2.42 8.58
C GLY A 61 -3.44 1.99 9.62
N LYS A 62 -4.47 1.27 9.17
CA LYS A 62 -5.60 0.77 9.97
C LYS A 62 -6.00 -0.64 9.56
N LYS A 63 -6.76 -1.30 10.43
CA LYS A 63 -7.45 -2.55 10.08
C LYS A 63 -8.47 -2.31 8.98
N ALA A 64 -8.63 -3.28 8.10
CA ALA A 64 -9.63 -3.27 7.05
C ALA A 64 -10.07 -4.70 6.73
N SER A 65 -11.23 -4.83 6.09
CA SER A 65 -11.70 -6.13 5.63
C SER A 65 -12.18 -6.01 4.19
N MET A 66 -12.05 -7.08 3.42
CA MET A 66 -12.52 -7.12 2.04
C MET A 66 -13.12 -8.48 1.70
N LEU A 67 -14.11 -8.47 0.80
CA LEU A 67 -14.75 -9.67 0.29
C LEU A 67 -14.15 -10.04 -1.08
N VAL A 68 -13.61 -11.26 -1.20
CA VAL A 68 -13.13 -11.80 -2.48
C VAL A 68 -14.25 -12.64 -3.11
N THR A 69 -14.69 -12.23 -4.30
CA THR A 69 -15.86 -12.82 -4.98
C THR A 69 -15.57 -13.40 -6.36
N LYS A 70 -14.38 -13.15 -6.92
CA LYS A 70 -13.97 -13.61 -8.25
C LYS A 70 -12.45 -13.75 -8.33
N PRO A 71 -11.93 -14.46 -9.34
CA PRO A 71 -10.50 -14.45 -9.65
C PRO A 71 -9.95 -13.06 -9.95
N GLY A 72 -8.63 -12.94 -9.80
CA GLY A 72 -7.88 -11.71 -10.00
C GLY A 72 -7.45 -11.07 -8.68
N ILE A 73 -7.05 -9.81 -8.78
CA ILE A 73 -6.61 -9.02 -7.62
C ILE A 73 -7.83 -8.34 -6.99
N THR A 74 -8.00 -8.53 -5.69
CA THR A 74 -8.92 -7.74 -4.86
C THR A 74 -8.11 -7.00 -3.81
N CYS A 75 -8.37 -5.71 -3.63
CA CYS A 75 -7.62 -4.85 -2.72
C CYS A 75 -8.54 -4.08 -1.77
N VAL A 76 -7.98 -3.64 -0.65
CA VAL A 76 -8.57 -2.68 0.27
C VAL A 76 -7.52 -1.71 0.80
N SER A 77 -7.90 -0.44 0.99
CA SER A 77 -7.01 0.57 1.55
C SER A 77 -6.83 0.35 3.05
N LEU A 78 -5.56 0.25 3.47
CA LEU A 78 -5.14 0.33 4.87
C LEU A 78 -4.87 1.78 5.30
N GLY A 79 -5.07 2.75 4.41
CA GLY A 79 -4.79 4.16 4.66
C GLY A 79 -3.29 4.49 4.62
N ASP A 80 -2.95 5.63 5.19
CA ASP A 80 -1.60 6.18 5.17
C ASP A 80 -0.64 5.40 6.07
N VAL A 81 0.49 5.00 5.51
CA VAL A 81 1.69 4.58 6.23
C VAL A 81 2.75 5.65 6.00
N GLU A 82 3.39 6.10 7.08
CA GLU A 82 4.31 7.23 7.04
C GLU A 82 5.49 6.96 7.97
N VAL A 83 6.69 7.04 7.43
CA VAL A 83 7.95 7.00 8.20
C VAL A 83 7.96 8.13 9.23
N ASN A 84 8.46 7.85 10.43
CA ASN A 84 8.85 8.90 11.35
C ASN A 84 10.29 9.32 11.06
N ASP A 85 10.50 10.57 10.67
CA ASP A 85 11.81 11.17 10.40
C ASP A 85 12.38 11.99 11.58
N ASP A 86 11.77 11.91 12.76
CA ASP A 86 12.26 12.52 13.99
C ASP A 86 13.68 12.04 14.37
N SER A 87 14.41 12.88 15.12
CA SER A 87 15.86 12.80 15.37
C SER A 87 16.45 11.40 15.60
N TRP A 88 15.84 10.57 16.46
CA TRP A 88 16.36 9.24 16.79
C TRP A 88 16.01 8.19 15.72
N CYS A 89 14.96 8.43 14.96
CA CYS A 89 14.50 7.57 13.87
C CYS A 89 15.23 7.80 12.55
N TYR A 90 15.80 8.99 12.35
CA TYR A 90 16.63 9.28 11.18
C TYR A 90 17.78 8.28 10.96
N TRP A 91 18.34 7.75 12.05
CA TRP A 91 19.44 6.77 12.01
C TRP A 91 18.97 5.31 12.14
N GLN A 92 17.68 5.09 12.35
CA GLN A 92 17.08 3.77 12.48
C GLN A 92 16.42 3.37 11.16
N GLN A 93 16.41 2.07 10.87
CA GLN A 93 15.63 1.56 9.75
C GLN A 93 14.15 1.58 10.16
N SER A 94 13.33 2.33 9.44
CA SER A 94 11.88 2.28 9.64
C SER A 94 11.36 0.91 9.26
N ARG A 95 10.56 0.32 10.15
CA ARG A 95 9.98 -1.01 9.98
C ARG A 95 8.49 -0.94 10.16
N TRP A 96 7.77 -1.55 9.24
CA TRP A 96 6.32 -1.64 9.29
C TRP A 96 5.89 -3.03 8.83
N GLY A 97 5.02 -3.66 9.61
CA GLY A 97 4.46 -4.96 9.27
C GLY A 97 2.97 -4.90 8.97
N MET A 98 2.49 -5.91 8.25
CA MET A 98 1.06 -6.16 8.09
C MET A 98 0.77 -7.65 8.01
N SER A 99 -0.47 -8.02 8.32
CA SER A 99 -0.93 -9.40 8.26
C SER A 99 -2.39 -9.50 7.84
N TYR A 100 -2.80 -10.71 7.46
CA TYR A 100 -4.18 -11.06 7.28
C TYR A 100 -4.53 -12.44 7.78
N ASN A 101 -5.83 -12.63 8.02
CA ASN A 101 -6.47 -13.92 8.18
C ASN A 101 -7.73 -13.98 7.32
N VAL A 102 -8.13 -15.18 6.92
CA VAL A 102 -9.34 -15.40 6.13
C VAL A 102 -10.41 -16.08 6.98
N ASP A 103 -11.63 -15.54 6.98
CA ASP A 103 -12.72 -16.09 7.79
C ASP A 103 -13.11 -17.50 7.36
N GLY A 104 -13.24 -18.38 8.34
CA GLY A 104 -13.61 -19.78 8.12
C GLY A 104 -12.58 -20.60 7.34
N LYS A 105 -11.35 -20.12 7.20
CA LYS A 105 -10.23 -20.80 6.54
C LYS A 105 -8.97 -20.72 7.39
N SER A 106 -8.04 -21.65 7.19
CA SER A 106 -6.70 -21.63 7.80
C SER A 106 -5.70 -20.72 7.07
N TRP A 107 -6.15 -19.98 6.05
CA TRP A 107 -5.28 -19.10 5.27
C TRP A 107 -5.00 -17.82 6.04
N SER A 108 -3.71 -17.52 6.16
CA SER A 108 -3.19 -16.29 6.71
C SER A 108 -1.89 -15.95 6.00
N GLY A 109 -1.43 -14.72 6.20
CA GLY A 109 -0.12 -14.32 5.77
C GLY A 109 0.29 -13.03 6.44
N SER A 110 1.58 -12.74 6.34
CA SER A 110 2.21 -11.56 6.90
C SER A 110 3.39 -11.13 6.04
N THR A 111 3.75 -9.87 6.19
CA THR A 111 5.01 -9.33 5.69
C THR A 111 5.47 -8.27 6.67
N ASP A 112 6.77 -8.21 6.89
CA ASP A 112 7.43 -7.05 7.44
C ASP A 112 8.04 -6.25 6.27
N SER A 113 8.31 -4.98 6.49
CA SER A 113 8.93 -4.15 5.46
C SER A 113 9.88 -3.15 6.07
N ARG A 114 10.95 -2.85 5.33
CA ARG A 114 11.85 -1.75 5.61
C ARG A 114 11.46 -0.56 4.75
N TRP A 115 11.45 0.61 5.35
CA TRP A 115 11.16 1.86 4.68
C TRP A 115 12.39 2.76 4.76
N PHE A 116 12.86 3.20 3.60
CA PHE A 116 13.98 4.12 3.47
C PHE A 116 13.49 5.41 2.87
N THR A 117 13.75 6.54 3.55
CA THR A 117 13.36 7.87 3.06
C THR A 117 14.60 8.71 2.86
N GLY A 118 14.91 9.01 1.59
CA GLY A 118 15.98 9.92 1.20
C GLY A 118 15.48 11.34 0.93
N PRO A 119 16.37 12.24 0.47
CA PRO A 119 15.96 13.60 0.10
C PRO A 119 14.96 13.65 -1.05
N VAL A 120 15.06 12.72 -2.01
CA VAL A 120 14.32 12.75 -3.30
C VAL A 120 13.31 11.62 -3.42
N HIS A 121 13.62 10.43 -2.91
CA HIS A 121 12.78 9.24 -3.02
C HIS A 121 12.50 8.59 -1.66
N THR A 122 11.49 7.74 -1.65
CA THR A 122 11.23 6.75 -0.62
C THR A 122 11.25 5.36 -1.26
N GLU A 123 11.74 4.37 -0.53
CA GLU A 123 11.70 2.97 -0.93
C GLU A 123 11.04 2.13 0.18
N ILE A 124 10.24 1.15 -0.24
CA ILE A 124 9.81 0.03 0.59
C ILE A 124 10.48 -1.25 0.11
N GLU A 125 10.93 -2.08 1.03
CA GLU A 125 11.45 -3.42 0.77
C GLU A 125 10.77 -4.43 1.69
N LEU A 126 10.13 -5.44 1.11
CA LEU A 126 9.46 -6.52 1.84
C LEU A 126 10.49 -7.46 2.48
N ARG A 127 10.20 -7.92 3.70
CA ARG A 127 11.02 -8.79 4.55
C ARG A 127 10.13 -9.80 5.25
N ASP A 128 10.67 -10.99 5.53
CA ASP A 128 9.98 -12.04 6.30
C ASP A 128 8.53 -12.27 5.83
N SER A 129 8.36 -12.24 4.51
CA SER A 129 7.06 -12.26 3.85
C SER A 129 6.56 -13.68 3.65
N SER A 130 5.25 -13.86 3.76
CA SER A 130 4.59 -15.03 3.22
C SER A 130 4.97 -15.20 1.76
N ALA A 131 5.26 -16.43 1.35
CA ALA A 131 5.85 -16.65 0.04
C ALA A 131 4.92 -16.21 -1.10
N GLY A 132 5.54 -15.63 -2.15
CA GLY A 132 4.84 -15.04 -3.29
C GLY A 132 4.23 -13.66 -3.06
N THR A 133 4.48 -13.04 -1.90
CA THR A 133 4.08 -11.64 -1.63
C THR A 133 4.95 -10.69 -2.46
N VAL A 134 4.32 -9.70 -3.10
CA VAL A 134 5.00 -8.70 -3.94
C VAL A 134 4.51 -7.29 -3.60
N VAL A 135 5.29 -6.28 -3.95
CA VAL A 135 4.94 -4.86 -3.82
C VAL A 135 4.95 -4.17 -5.19
N CYS A 136 3.82 -3.58 -5.56
CA CYS A 136 3.60 -2.98 -6.87
C CYS A 136 3.20 -1.50 -6.74
N GLY A 137 3.44 -0.70 -7.79
CA GLY A 137 2.96 0.68 -7.90
C GLY A 137 1.52 0.81 -8.42
N GLY A 138 0.77 -0.28 -8.49
CA GLY A 138 -0.58 -0.32 -9.06
C GLY A 138 -1.29 -1.65 -8.80
N PRO A 139 -2.60 -1.75 -9.14
CA PRO A 139 -3.43 -2.93 -8.89
C PRO A 139 -3.18 -4.10 -9.86
N ALA A 140 -2.04 -4.11 -10.55
CA ALA A 140 -1.64 -5.18 -11.47
C ALA A 140 -0.52 -6.00 -10.83
N LEU A 141 -0.49 -7.30 -11.14
CA LEU A 141 0.59 -8.17 -10.68
C LEU A 141 1.93 -7.67 -11.22
N CYS A 142 2.88 -7.58 -10.31
CA CYS A 142 4.29 -7.38 -10.59
C CYS A 142 5.09 -8.54 -9.95
N ASP A 143 6.42 -8.46 -10.08
CA ASP A 143 7.35 -9.43 -9.52
C ASP A 143 8.48 -8.73 -8.77
N ALA A 144 8.10 -7.79 -7.89
CA ALA A 144 9.04 -6.98 -7.14
C ALA A 144 8.82 -7.17 -5.63
N GLU A 145 9.92 -7.27 -4.89
CA GLU A 145 9.94 -7.26 -3.42
C GLU A 145 10.31 -5.88 -2.87
N SER A 146 10.72 -4.95 -3.74
CA SER A 146 10.91 -3.55 -3.37
C SER A 146 10.28 -2.60 -4.38
N LYS A 147 9.99 -1.38 -3.91
CA LYS A 147 9.45 -0.31 -4.74
C LYS A 147 9.98 1.04 -4.27
N GLU A 148 10.55 1.79 -5.19
CA GLU A 148 10.94 3.19 -4.99
C GLU A 148 9.90 4.14 -5.60
N TRP A 149 9.66 5.28 -4.96
CA TRP A 149 8.83 6.37 -5.47
C TRP A 149 9.38 7.74 -5.08
N ARG A 150 8.94 8.79 -5.78
CA ARG A 150 9.38 10.16 -5.52
C ARG A 150 8.65 10.75 -4.31
N ASN A 151 9.33 11.61 -3.56
CA ASN A 151 8.76 12.29 -2.38
C ASN A 151 7.85 13.48 -2.73
N ASP A 152 7.26 13.51 -3.92
CA ASP A 152 6.45 14.63 -4.41
C ASP A 152 4.93 14.44 -4.23
N GLY A 153 4.47 13.30 -3.69
CA GLY A 153 3.06 13.11 -3.36
C GLY A 153 2.66 11.64 -3.19
N ASN A 154 1.37 11.43 -2.87
CA ASN A 154 0.76 10.18 -2.42
C ASN A 154 0.78 9.04 -3.48
N ASP A 155 1.95 8.49 -3.80
CA ASP A 155 1.99 7.24 -4.55
C ASP A 155 1.39 6.13 -3.70
N ALA A 156 0.36 5.48 -4.23
CA ALA A 156 -0.23 4.32 -3.59
C ALA A 156 0.64 3.09 -3.86
N ILE A 157 0.98 2.34 -2.82
CA ILE A 157 1.66 1.05 -2.96
C ILE A 157 0.67 -0.09 -2.76
N TYR A 158 0.87 -1.17 -3.50
CA TYR A 158 0.01 -2.34 -3.50
C TYR A 158 0.82 -3.53 -3.03
N ILE A 159 0.54 -4.02 -1.83
CA ILE A 159 1.15 -5.24 -1.30
C ILE A 159 0.20 -6.40 -1.60
N ILE A 160 0.64 -7.28 -2.49
CA ILE A 160 -0.20 -8.34 -3.06
C ILE A 160 0.27 -9.70 -2.56
N PHE A 161 -0.58 -10.35 -1.77
CA PHE A 161 -0.39 -11.72 -1.32
C PHE A 161 -0.96 -12.72 -2.33
N LYS A 162 -0.30 -13.86 -2.50
CA LYS A 162 -0.74 -14.97 -3.38
C LYS A 162 -1.08 -16.21 -2.54
N PRO A 163 -2.21 -16.24 -1.80
CA PRO A 163 -2.56 -17.29 -0.83
C PRO A 163 -2.69 -18.74 -1.36
N THR A 164 -2.49 -19.00 -2.65
CA THR A 164 -2.79 -20.31 -3.28
C THR A 164 -1.74 -20.84 -4.26
N GLN A 165 -0.45 -20.54 -4.07
CA GLN A 165 0.62 -21.29 -4.75
C GLN A 165 1.10 -22.56 -4.00
N PHE A 166 0.71 -22.77 -2.73
CA PHE A 166 1.13 -23.94 -1.93
C PHE A 166 0.15 -25.12 -1.90
N GLY A 167 -0.90 -25.08 -2.72
CA GLY A 167 -1.93 -26.11 -2.79
C GLY A 167 -1.59 -27.37 -3.62
N LYS A 168 -0.30 -27.63 -3.89
CA LYS A 168 0.16 -28.91 -4.47
C LYS A 168 1.16 -29.68 -3.62
N GLU A 169 1.57 -29.18 -2.45
CA GLU A 169 2.65 -29.81 -1.67
C GLU A 169 2.30 -30.08 -0.19
N GLN A 170 1.01 -30.06 0.17
CA GLN A 170 0.54 -30.41 1.52
C GLN A 170 -0.67 -31.35 1.48
N MET A 171 -0.79 -32.15 0.42
CA MET A 171 -1.78 -33.23 0.29
C MET A 171 -1.12 -34.59 0.01
N GLU A 172 0.10 -34.82 0.48
CA GLU A 172 0.62 -36.17 0.71
C GLU A 172 1.54 -36.12 1.94
N LEU A 173 0.99 -36.49 3.10
CA LEU A 173 1.64 -37.24 4.19
C LEU A 173 0.53 -37.77 5.12
#